data_AF-A0A968MQX5-F1
#
_entry.id   AF-A0A968MQX5-F1
#
_cell.length_a   1.000
_cell.length_b   1.000
_cell.length_c   1.000
_cell.angle_alpha   90.00
_cell.angle_beta   90.00
_cell.angle_gamma   90.00
#
_symmetry.space_group_name_H-M   'P 1'
#
loop_
_entity.id
_entity.type
_entity.pdbx_description
1 polymer ?
#
loop_
_entity_poly.entity_id
_entity_poly.type
_entity_poly.pdbx_seq_one_letter_code
_entity_poly.pdbx_strand_id
1 'polypeptide(L)'
;MYIVETYSIAVALTFITMLCWGSWANTQKLAKGYRFELFYWDYVIGILLFSLLLGFTLGSTGEKGMSFTENIRQASVQDILSAMLGGVIFNLSNILLVAAIAIAGMSIAFP
;
A
#
# COMPACT_ATOMS: atom_id res chain seq x y z
N MET A 1 -16.79 -1.79 -10.42
CA MET A 1 -15.59 -2.27 -9.67
C MET A 1 -15.27 -3.70 -10.07
N TYR A 2 -14.00 -4.10 -10.16
CA TYR A 2 -13.62 -5.49 -10.40
C TYR A 2 -13.88 -6.33 -9.15
N ILE A 3 -14.70 -7.36 -9.28
CA ILE A 3 -15.02 -8.30 -8.21
C ILE A 3 -14.42 -9.64 -8.59
N VAL A 4 -13.65 -10.23 -7.68
CA VAL A 4 -13.03 -11.53 -7.90
C VAL A 4 -14.09 -12.62 -7.78
N GLU A 5 -14.44 -13.27 -8.89
CA GLU A 5 -15.52 -14.26 -8.94
C GLU A 5 -15.06 -15.70 -8.65
N THR A 6 -13.76 -15.98 -8.72
CA THR A 6 -13.23 -17.34 -8.55
C THR A 6 -12.20 -17.44 -7.44
N TYR A 7 -12.26 -18.55 -6.70
CA TYR A 7 -11.33 -18.85 -5.61
C TYR A 7 -9.87 -18.87 -6.09
N SER A 8 -9.60 -19.47 -7.26
CA SER A 8 -8.26 -19.56 -7.82
C SER A 8 -7.63 -18.19 -8.08
N ILE A 9 -8.41 -17.22 -8.60
CA ILE A 9 -7.92 -15.85 -8.81
C ILE A 9 -7.69 -15.15 -7.47
N ALA A 10 -8.58 -15.35 -6.48
CA ALA A 10 -8.40 -14.76 -5.15
C ALA A 10 -7.10 -15.25 -4.49
N VAL A 11 -6.83 -16.55 -4.57
CA VAL A 11 -5.57 -17.14 -4.06
C VAL A 11 -4.37 -16.60 -4.83
N ALA A 12 -4.42 -16.52 -6.15
CA ALA A 12 -3.34 -15.97 -6.96
C ALA A 12 -3.02 -14.50 -6.59
N LEU A 13 -4.05 -13.66 -6.45
CA LEU A 13 -3.90 -12.27 -6.00
C LEU A 13 -3.35 -12.17 -4.57
N THR A 14 -3.68 -13.11 -3.70
CA THR A 14 -3.12 -13.19 -2.34
C THR A 14 -1.62 -13.46 -2.39
N PHE A 15 -1.18 -14.43 -3.19
CA PHE A 15 0.25 -14.68 -3.39
C PHE A 15 0.98 -13.45 -3.95
N ILE A 16 0.40 -12.78 -4.95
CA ILE A 16 0.97 -11.54 -5.51
C ILE A 16 1.10 -10.48 -4.41
N THR A 17 0.07 -10.29 -3.58
CA THR A 17 0.08 -9.32 -2.49
C THR A 17 1.17 -9.62 -1.46
N MET A 18 1.34 -10.89 -1.09
CA MET A 18 2.39 -11.32 -0.16
C MET A 18 3.80 -11.09 -0.74
N LEU A 19 3.99 -11.33 -2.03
CA LEU A 19 5.26 -11.03 -2.72
C LEU A 19 5.56 -9.53 -2.74
N CYS A 20 4.56 -8.70 -3.06
CA CYS A 20 4.69 -7.25 -3.05
C CYS A 20 5.00 -6.72 -1.65
N TRP A 21 4.37 -7.25 -0.60
CA TRP A 21 4.57 -6.78 0.77
C TRP A 21 6.01 -7.00 1.26
N GLY A 22 6.67 -8.12 0.92
CA GLY A 22 8.06 -8.36 1.29
C GLY A 22 9.08 -7.66 0.38
N SER A 23 8.66 -7.12 -0.76
CA SER A 23 9.58 -6.62 -1.79
C SER A 23 10.34 -5.36 -1.41
N TRP A 24 9.75 -4.48 -0.57
CA TRP A 24 10.34 -3.17 -0.25
C TRP A 24 11.68 -3.27 0.50
N ALA A 25 11.83 -4.24 1.40
CA ALA A 25 13.08 -4.44 2.13
C ALA A 25 14.20 -4.91 1.20
N ASN A 26 13.86 -5.71 0.18
CA ASN A 26 14.82 -6.16 -0.82
C ASN A 26 15.23 -5.03 -1.77
N THR A 27 14.28 -4.20 -2.21
CA THR A 27 14.57 -3.05 -3.08
C THR A 27 15.37 -1.97 -2.34
N GLN A 28 15.14 -1.77 -1.04
CA GLN A 28 16.00 -0.92 -0.21
C GLN A 28 17.44 -1.43 -0.16
N LYS A 29 17.64 -2.75 0.05
CA LYS A 29 18.99 -3.36 0.04
C LYS A 29 19.69 -3.23 -1.33
N LEU A 30 18.93 -3.27 -2.42
CA LEU A 30 19.41 -3.08 -3.78
C LEU A 30 19.82 -1.62 -4.04
N ALA A 31 19.08 -0.66 -3.47
CA ALA A 31 19.34 0.78 -3.56
C ALA A 31 20.53 1.21 -2.66
N LYS A 32 21.70 0.60 -2.86
CA LYS A 32 22.92 0.88 -2.07
C LYS A 32 23.32 2.35 -2.20
N GLY A 33 23.56 3.01 -1.07
CA GLY A 33 23.96 4.41 -1.02
C GLY A 33 22.80 5.40 -1.12
N TYR A 34 21.57 4.94 -1.30
CA TYR A 34 20.40 5.80 -1.22
C TYR A 34 19.97 5.95 0.25
N ARG A 35 19.73 7.19 0.67
CA ARG A 35 19.30 7.48 2.04
C ARG A 35 17.94 6.86 2.27
N PHE A 36 17.78 6.24 3.44
CA PHE A 36 16.54 5.54 3.79
C PHE A 36 15.33 6.47 3.76
N GLU A 37 15.49 7.71 4.23
CA GLU A 37 14.40 8.68 4.27
C GLU A 37 13.90 9.01 2.86
N LEU A 38 14.82 9.19 1.91
CA LEU A 38 14.50 9.47 0.51
C LEU A 38 13.87 8.25 -0.17
N PHE A 39 14.41 7.05 0.07
CA PHE A 39 13.82 5.80 -0.41
C PHE A 39 12.36 5.66 0.03
N TYR A 40 12.09 5.96 1.31
CA TYR A 40 10.76 5.82 1.88
C TYR A 40 9.78 6.85 1.29
N TRP A 41 10.23 8.09 1.05
CA TRP A 41 9.43 9.09 0.34
C TRP A 41 9.04 8.63 -1.08
N ASP A 42 10.01 8.15 -1.85
CA ASP A 42 9.77 7.64 -3.20
C ASP A 42 8.82 6.44 -3.19
N TYR A 43 8.99 5.54 -2.21
CA TYR A 43 8.12 4.38 -2.00
C TYR A 43 6.67 4.79 -1.69
N VAL A 44 6.46 5.75 -0.79
CA VAL A 44 5.12 6.24 -0.42
C VAL A 44 4.43 6.90 -1.62
N ILE A 45 5.15 7.71 -2.39
CA ILE A 45 4.62 8.33 -3.62
C ILE A 45 4.25 7.24 -4.64
N GLY A 46 5.11 6.23 -4.81
CA GLY A 46 4.85 5.09 -5.68
C GLY A 46 3.58 4.33 -5.30
N ILE A 47 3.37 4.04 -4.01
CA ILE A 47 2.14 3.41 -3.51
C ILE A 47 0.93 4.30 -3.77
N LEU A 48 1.03 5.61 -3.54
CA LEU A 48 -0.07 6.54 -3.79
C LEU A 48 -0.47 6.52 -5.28
N LEU A 49 0.49 6.66 -6.19
CA LEU A 49 0.23 6.63 -7.63
C LEU A 49 -0.33 5.28 -8.08
N PHE A 50 0.21 4.18 -7.57
CA PHE A 50 -0.27 2.84 -7.90
C PHE A 50 -1.69 2.59 -7.38
N SER A 51 -2.01 3.04 -6.16
CA SER A 51 -3.37 2.93 -5.61
C SER A 51 -4.38 3.75 -6.40
N LEU A 52 -4.03 4.96 -6.84
CA LEU A 52 -4.86 5.76 -7.75
C LEU A 52 -5.05 5.05 -9.10
N LEU A 53 -3.98 4.52 -9.67
CA LEU A 53 -4.04 3.75 -10.91
C LEU A 53 -4.99 2.56 -10.78
N LEU A 54 -4.89 1.78 -9.69
CA LEU A 54 -5.80 0.67 -9.42
C LEU A 54 -7.24 1.13 -9.18
N GLY A 55 -7.45 2.24 -8.48
CA GLY A 55 -8.78 2.83 -8.25
C GLY A 55 -9.48 3.23 -9.55
N PHE A 56 -8.77 3.91 -10.46
CA PHE A 56 -9.31 4.33 -11.76
C PHE A 56 -9.38 3.19 -12.78
N THR A 57 -8.60 2.12 -12.63
CA THR A 57 -8.68 0.92 -13.48
C THR A 57 -9.58 -0.12 -12.83
N LEU A 58 -9.05 -1.10 -12.12
CA LEU A 58 -9.81 -2.19 -11.51
C LEU A 58 -10.96 -1.70 -10.61
N GLY A 59 -10.80 -0.58 -9.91
CA GLY A 59 -11.88 0.02 -9.10
C GLY A 59 -13.06 0.56 -9.92
N SER A 60 -12.86 0.85 -11.22
CA SER A 60 -13.86 1.52 -12.07
C SER A 60 -14.24 0.73 -13.34
N THR A 61 -13.46 -0.25 -13.80
CA THR A 61 -13.67 -0.99 -15.06
C THR A 61 -14.48 -2.29 -14.92
N GLY A 62 -15.38 -2.38 -13.94
CA GLY A 62 -16.16 -3.61 -13.70
C GLY A 62 -17.66 -3.36 -13.70
N GLU A 63 -18.44 -4.32 -14.19
CA GLU A 63 -19.90 -4.24 -14.37
C GLU A 63 -20.70 -4.25 -13.06
N LYS A 64 -20.08 -4.74 -11.98
CA LYS A 64 -20.69 -4.86 -10.66
C LYS A 64 -20.07 -3.87 -9.66
N GLY A 65 -20.89 -3.30 -8.79
CA GLY A 65 -20.47 -2.33 -7.76
C GLY A 65 -20.23 -0.91 -8.31
N MET A 66 -20.21 0.06 -7.39
CA MET A 66 -20.01 1.48 -7.73
C MET A 66 -18.58 1.75 -8.22
N SER A 67 -18.42 2.72 -9.12
CA SER A 67 -17.11 3.17 -9.59
C SER A 67 -16.33 3.90 -8.49
N PHE A 68 -15.02 4.03 -8.62
CA PHE A 68 -14.18 4.71 -7.62
C PHE A 68 -14.59 6.17 -7.41
N THR A 69 -14.92 6.89 -8.49
CA THR A 69 -15.32 8.30 -8.44
C THR A 69 -16.69 8.48 -7.78
N GLU A 70 -17.65 7.59 -8.04
CA GLU A 70 -18.96 7.61 -7.39
C GLU A 70 -18.88 7.28 -5.91
N ASN A 71 -18.02 6.32 -5.52
CA ASN A 71 -17.77 6.00 -4.11
C ASN A 71 -17.22 7.21 -3.35
N ILE A 72 -16.22 7.91 -3.91
CA ILE A 72 -15.65 9.10 -3.27
C ILE A 72 -16.69 10.23 -3.17
N ARG A 73 -17.54 10.41 -4.19
CA ARG A 73 -18.58 11.46 -4.17
C ARG A 73 -19.66 11.22 -3.12
N GLN A 74 -19.95 9.96 -2.81
CA GLN A 74 -20.96 9.58 -1.81
C GLN A 74 -20.39 9.41 -0.40
N ALA A 75 -19.06 9.26 -0.27
CA ALA A 75 -18.40 9.09 1.00
C ALA A 75 -18.64 10.31 1.92
N SER A 76 -18.95 10.04 3.19
CA SER A 76 -19.12 11.11 4.16
C SER A 76 -17.77 11.77 4.47
N VAL A 77 -17.80 13.05 4.85
CA VAL A 77 -16.59 13.77 5.28
C VAL A 77 -15.93 13.07 6.47
N GLN A 78 -16.71 12.47 7.36
CA GLN A 78 -16.22 11.74 8.53
C GLN A 78 -15.45 10.47 8.14
N ASP A 79 -15.93 9.73 7.15
CA ASP A 79 -15.25 8.52 6.66
C ASP A 79 -13.94 8.87 5.97
N ILE A 80 -13.95 9.93 5.15
CA ILE A 80 -12.74 10.42 4.48
C ILE A 80 -11.71 10.86 5.51
N LEU A 81 -12.10 11.66 6.51
CA LEU A 81 -11.19 12.10 7.58
C LEU A 81 -10.64 10.93 8.39
N SER A 82 -11.47 9.94 8.69
CA SER A 82 -11.05 8.73 9.41
C SER A 82 -10.04 7.92 8.61
N ALA A 83 -10.26 7.74 7.30
CA ALA A 83 -9.33 7.06 6.41
C ALA A 83 -7.99 7.83 6.29
N MET A 84 -8.04 9.17 6.19
CA MET A 84 -6.85 10.01 6.15
C MET A 84 -6.05 9.94 7.46
N LEU A 85 -6.71 10.06 8.61
CA LEU A 85 -6.06 9.94 9.93
C LEU A 85 -5.45 8.56 10.13
N GLY A 86 -6.17 7.50 9.76
CA GLY A 86 -5.65 6.13 9.77
C GLY A 86 -4.39 5.99 8.91
N GLY A 87 -4.40 6.57 7.70
CA GLY A 87 -3.24 6.61 6.82
C GLY A 87 -2.04 7.35 7.41
N VAL A 88 -2.25 8.50 8.05
CA VAL A 88 -1.19 9.27 8.73
C VAL A 88 -0.58 8.47 9.87
N ILE A 89 -1.42 7.89 10.74
CA ILE A 89 -0.97 7.08 11.89
C ILE A 89 -0.18 5.85 11.40
N PHE A 90 -0.70 5.17 10.37
CA PHE A 90 -0.05 4.00 9.79
C PHE A 90 1.30 4.34 9.18
N ASN A 91 1.41 5.44 8.43
CA ASN A 91 2.67 5.87 7.84
C ASN A 91 3.70 6.25 8.90
N LEU A 92 3.29 7.02 9.92
CA LEU A 92 4.16 7.35 11.05
C LEU A 92 4.67 6.11 11.79
N SER A 93 3.78 5.15 12.04
CA SER A 93 4.12 3.87 12.67
C SER A 93 5.15 3.09 11.83
N ASN A 94 5.00 3.07 10.50
CA ASN A 94 5.97 2.43 9.62
C ASN A 94 7.33 3.14 9.64
N ILE A 95 7.37 4.48 9.62
CA ILE A 95 8.64 5.21 9.73
C ILE A 95 9.36 4.85 11.03
N LEU A 96 8.64 4.81 12.16
CA LEU A 96 9.20 4.42 13.46
C LEU A 96 9.69 2.97 13.45
N LEU A 97 8.93 2.05 12.85
CA LEU A 97 9.33 0.65 12.69
C LEU A 97 10.64 0.55 11.90
N VAL A 98 10.77 1.27 10.78
CA VAL A 98 12.00 1.18 9.99
C VAL A 98 13.18 1.90 10.65
N ALA A 99 12.94 2.99 11.39
CA ALA A 99 13.98 3.60 12.22
C ALA A 99 14.50 2.62 13.29
N ALA A 100 13.62 1.85 13.93
CA ALA A 100 14.01 0.80 14.87
C ALA A 100 14.80 -0.33 14.16
N ILE A 101 14.37 -0.74 12.96
CA ILE A 101 15.09 -1.72 12.11
C ILE A 101 16.50 -1.23 11.78
N ALA A 102 16.69 0.06 11.49
CA ALA A 102 18.00 0.61 11.16
C ALA A 102 19.00 0.53 12.33
N ILE A 103 18.49 0.56 13.58
CA ILE A 103 19.31 0.50 14.80
C ILE A 103 19.51 -0.95 15.28
N ALA A 104 18.43 -1.74 15.33
CA ALA A 104 18.43 -3.10 15.86
C ALA A 104 18.81 -4.15 14.81
N GLY A 105 18.71 -3.83 13.52
CA GLY A 105 18.90 -4.75 12.40
C GLY A 105 17.62 -5.50 12.00
N MET A 106 17.51 -5.84 10.71
CA MET A 106 16.34 -6.56 10.16
C MET A 106 16.09 -7.92 10.82
N SER A 107 17.14 -8.60 11.28
CA SER A 107 17.05 -9.92 11.94
C SER A 107 16.35 -9.90 13.29
N ILE A 108 16.21 -8.73 13.92
CA ILE A 108 15.47 -8.57 15.18
C ILE A 108 14.01 -8.19 14.91
N ALA A 109 13.74 -7.44 13.84
CA ALA A 109 12.41 -6.96 13.52
C ALA A 109 11.53 -7.98 12.79
N PHE A 110 12.15 -8.90 12.05
CA PHE A 110 11.47 -9.99 11.35
C PHE A 110 12.14 -11.32 11.76
N PRO A 111 11.52 -12.13 12.64
CA PRO A 111 12.04 -13.45 13.01
C PRO A 111 11.99 -14.45 11.85
#